data_AF-A0A966Y2B9-F1
#
_entry.id   AF-A0A966Y2B9-F1
#
_cell.length_a   1.000
_cell.length_b   1.000
_cell.length_c   1.000
_cell.angle_alpha   90.00
_cell.angle_beta   90.00
_cell.angle_gamma   90.00
#
_symmetry.space_group_name_H-M   'P 1'
#
loop_
_entity.id
_entity.type
_entity.pdbx_description
1 polymer ?
#
loop_
_entity_poly.entity_id
_entity_poly.type
_entity_poly.pdbx_seq_one_letter_code
_entity_poly.pdbx_strand_id
1 'polypeptide(L)'
;MQTVRYACDQGKSIVAEYFDGTAGVAANGMPIPGGRVSLVLDDGRRLTLPQTISGSGIRYTDKGETIVFWSKGNTAFVEEGAPRTVTYKDCVAVR
;
A
#
# COMPACT_ATOMS: atom_id res chain seq x y z
N MET A 1 -0.84 14.65 4.68
CA MET A 1 -0.01 13.52 5.14
C MET A 1 -0.68 12.91 6.35
N GLN A 2 -0.89 11.60 6.34
CA GLN A 2 -1.55 10.87 7.43
C GLN A 2 -0.74 9.60 7.75
N THR A 3 -0.45 9.35 9.03
CA THR A 3 0.29 8.16 9.47
C THR A 3 -0.67 7.18 10.12
N VAL A 4 -0.64 5.93 9.70
CA VAL A 4 -1.42 4.83 10.26
C VAL A 4 -0.49 3.70 10.65
N ARG A 5 -0.67 3.16 11.86
CA ARG A 5 -0.01 1.93 12.30
C ARG A 5 -0.98 0.79 12.13
N TYR A 6 -0.53 -0.32 11.57
CA TYR A 6 -1.31 -1.55 11.46
C TYR A 6 -0.64 -2.66 12.27
N ALA A 7 -1.46 -3.39 13.03
CA ALA A 7 -1.10 -4.69 13.58
C ALA A 7 -1.65 -5.78 12.65
N CYS A 8 -0.82 -6.75 12.31
CA CYS A 8 -1.14 -7.85 11.39
C CYS A 8 -1.07 -9.20 12.11
N ASP A 9 -1.44 -10.26 11.39
CA ASP A 9 -1.24 -11.63 11.83
C ASP A 9 0.24 -11.90 12.20
N GLN A 10 0.44 -12.88 13.08
CA GLN A 10 1.77 -13.34 13.53
C GLN A 10 2.63 -12.25 14.20
N GLY A 11 2.01 -11.21 14.75
CA GLY A 11 2.71 -10.12 15.45
C GLY A 11 3.42 -9.14 14.52
N LYS A 12 3.19 -9.24 13.21
CA LYS A 12 3.75 -8.32 12.21
C LYS A 12 3.11 -6.95 12.31
N SER A 13 3.82 -5.92 11.83
CA SER A 13 3.31 -4.55 11.84
C SER A 13 3.77 -3.74 10.64
N ILE A 14 2.95 -2.74 10.29
CA ILE A 14 3.21 -1.80 9.21
C ILE A 14 2.99 -0.40 9.74
N VAL A 15 3.96 0.50 9.55
CA VAL A 15 3.74 1.95 9.65
C VAL A 15 3.59 2.49 8.25
N ALA A 16 2.42 3.03 7.92
CA ALA A 16 2.10 3.61 6.63
C ALA A 16 1.92 5.12 6.74
N GLU A 17 2.70 5.87 5.97
CA GLU A 17 2.56 7.32 5.82
C GLU A 17 2.02 7.64 4.43
N TYR A 18 0.78 8.13 4.40
CA TYR A 18 0.05 8.44 3.18
C TYR A 18 0.29 9.87 2.75
N PHE A 19 0.57 10.04 1.46
CA PHE A 19 0.76 11.32 0.81
C PHE A 19 -0.24 11.45 -0.34
N ASP A 20 -1.03 12.51 -0.29
CA ASP A 20 -1.84 12.94 -1.42
C ASP A 20 -0.93 13.52 -2.52
N GLY A 21 -1.41 13.48 -3.75
CA GLY A 21 -0.75 14.13 -4.87
C GLY A 21 -1.73 14.37 -6.01
N THR A 22 -1.30 15.17 -6.97
CA THR A 22 -2.17 15.58 -8.09
C THR A 22 -2.49 14.39 -8.97
N ALA A 23 -3.77 14.01 -9.01
CA ALA A 23 -4.28 13.03 -9.96
C ALA A 23 -4.33 13.63 -11.37
N GLY A 24 -4.16 12.79 -12.38
CA GLY A 24 -4.24 13.16 -13.79
C GLY A 24 -5.05 12.16 -14.60
N VAL A 25 -5.06 12.38 -15.91
CA VAL A 25 -5.71 11.50 -16.89
C VAL A 25 -4.74 11.30 -18.05
N ALA A 26 -4.48 10.06 -18.42
CA ALA A 26 -3.67 9.71 -19.57
C ALA A 26 -4.40 10.03 -20.88
N ALA A 27 -3.68 10.11 -22.00
CA ALA A 27 -4.26 10.42 -23.31
C ALA A 27 -5.38 9.44 -23.74
N ASN A 28 -5.34 8.20 -23.24
CA ASN A 28 -6.35 7.17 -23.49
C ASN A 28 -7.53 7.21 -22.49
N GLY A 29 -7.64 8.26 -21.67
CA GLY A 29 -8.71 8.44 -20.70
C GLY A 29 -8.52 7.69 -19.38
N MET A 30 -7.46 6.90 -19.22
CA MET A 30 -7.21 6.20 -17.95
C MET A 30 -6.79 7.17 -16.83
N PRO A 31 -7.31 7.03 -15.61
CA PRO A 31 -6.89 7.86 -14.49
C PRO A 31 -5.44 7.54 -14.11
N ILE A 32 -4.69 8.58 -13.74
CA ILE A 32 -3.34 8.49 -13.17
C ILE A 32 -3.45 8.92 -11.70
N PRO A 33 -3.42 8.00 -10.74
CA PRO A 33 -3.41 8.36 -9.33
C PRO A 33 -2.15 9.16 -8.97
N GLY A 34 -2.31 10.22 -8.17
CA GLY A 34 -1.19 11.08 -7.75
C GLY A 34 -0.59 10.74 -6.39
N GLY A 35 -1.25 9.88 -5.62
CA GLY A 35 -0.84 9.56 -4.25
C GLY A 35 0.37 8.62 -4.18
N ARG A 36 0.94 8.51 -2.99
CA ARG A 36 1.97 7.53 -2.64
C ARG A 36 1.90 7.16 -1.16
N VAL A 37 2.56 6.08 -0.79
CA VAL A 37 2.72 5.67 0.61
C VAL A 37 4.20 5.41 0.91
N SER A 38 4.65 5.84 2.09
CA SER A 38 5.90 5.35 2.68
C SER A 38 5.57 4.28 3.72
N LEU A 39 6.20 3.12 3.62
CA LEU A 39 5.99 2.00 4.54
C LEU A 39 7.26 1.75 5.34
N VAL A 40 7.09 1.44 6.63
CA VAL A 40 8.09 0.77 7.47
C VAL A 40 7.48 -0.53 7.95
N LEU A 41 8.10 -1.65 7.60
CA LEU A 41 7.66 -2.98 8.01
C LEU A 41 8.38 -3.41 9.30
N ASP A 42 7.83 -4.37 10.05
CA ASP A 42 8.47 -4.88 11.28
C ASP A 42 9.82 -5.57 11.04
N ASP A 43 10.04 -6.07 9.82
CA ASP A 43 11.32 -6.63 9.38
C ASP A 43 12.39 -5.55 9.06
N GLY A 44 12.07 -4.27 9.24
CA GLY A 44 12.97 -3.13 9.06
C GLY A 44 13.01 -2.57 7.63
N ARG A 45 12.36 -3.20 6.66
CA ARG A 45 12.29 -2.67 5.29
C ARG A 45 11.54 -1.35 5.23
N ARG A 46 12.03 -0.46 4.37
CA ARG A 46 11.44 0.86 4.08
C ARG A 46 11.12 0.96 2.61
N LEU A 47 9.87 1.30 2.30
CA LEU A 47 9.36 1.32 0.93
C LEU A 47 8.71 2.66 0.64
N THR A 48 8.79 3.10 -0.61
CA THR A 48 7.96 4.20 -1.12
C THR A 48 7.27 3.69 -2.37
N LEU A 49 5.94 3.55 -2.29
CA LEU A 49 5.15 2.95 -3.35
C LEU A 49 4.18 3.99 -3.93
N PRO A 50 4.20 4.25 -5.25
CA PRO A 50 3.19 5.08 -5.89
C PRO A 50 1.83 4.38 -5.86
N GLN A 51 0.77 5.18 -5.77
CA GLN A 51 -0.60 4.69 -5.94
C GLN A 51 -0.82 4.25 -7.39
N THR A 52 -1.55 3.16 -7.57
CA THR A 52 -1.94 2.63 -8.88
C THR A 52 -3.44 2.41 -8.96
N ILE A 53 -3.94 2.22 -10.18
CA ILE A 53 -5.36 1.99 -10.44
C ILE A 53 -5.83 0.72 -9.69
N SER A 54 -6.99 0.81 -9.05
CA SER A 54 -7.62 -0.28 -8.31
C SER A 54 -9.14 -0.25 -8.45
N GLY A 55 -9.79 -1.42 -8.40
CA GLY A 55 -11.26 -1.51 -8.40
C GLY A 55 -11.89 -1.36 -7.01
N SER A 56 -11.19 -1.76 -5.94
CA SER A 56 -11.65 -1.64 -4.56
C SER A 56 -10.47 -1.43 -3.63
N GLY A 57 -10.59 -0.42 -2.75
CA GLY A 57 -9.48 0.01 -1.89
C GLY A 57 -8.43 0.79 -2.68
N ILE A 58 -7.34 1.13 -2.00
CA ILE A 58 -6.21 1.84 -2.58
C ILE A 58 -5.06 0.86 -2.75
N ARG A 59 -4.51 0.80 -3.96
CA ARG A 59 -3.37 -0.05 -4.32
C ARG A 59 -2.12 0.79 -4.47
N TYR A 60 -1.04 0.36 -3.83
CA TYR A 60 0.28 0.94 -4.00
C TYR A 60 1.26 -0.16 -4.39
N THR A 61 2.07 0.05 -5.44
CA THR A 61 3.01 -0.97 -5.91
C THR A 61 4.24 -0.36 -6.54
N ASP A 62 5.35 -1.10 -6.53
CA ASP A 62 6.53 -0.77 -7.33
C ASP A 62 6.29 -1.07 -8.82
N LYS A 63 7.20 -0.59 -9.69
CA LYS A 63 7.11 -0.77 -11.14
C LYS A 63 7.13 -2.23 -11.58
N GLY A 64 7.86 -3.10 -10.85
CA GLY A 64 7.94 -4.53 -11.14
C GLY A 64 6.79 -5.34 -10.55
N GLU A 65 5.91 -4.68 -9.80
CA GLU A 65 4.85 -5.30 -9.01
C GLU A 65 5.32 -6.45 -8.12
N THR A 66 6.54 -6.33 -7.63
CA THR A 66 7.16 -7.29 -6.71
C THR A 66 6.65 -7.11 -5.28
N ILE A 67 6.11 -5.94 -4.98
CA ILE A 67 5.44 -5.66 -3.71
C ILE A 67 4.18 -4.83 -3.95
N VAL A 68 3.04 -5.30 -3.42
CA VAL A 68 1.78 -4.56 -3.45
C VAL A 68 1.27 -4.37 -2.04
N PHE A 69 1.04 -3.12 -1.68
CA PHE A 69 0.34 -2.75 -0.48
C PHE A 69 -1.09 -2.33 -0.82
N TRP A 70 -2.04 -2.97 -0.15
CA TRP A 70 -3.46 -2.67 -0.27
C TRP A 70 -3.96 -2.05 1.03
N SER A 71 -4.74 -0.98 0.93
CA SER A 71 -5.47 -0.41 2.07
C SER A 71 -6.94 -0.17 1.75
N LYS A 72 -7.82 -0.43 2.72
CA LYS A 72 -9.27 -0.20 2.57
C LYS A 72 -9.90 0.07 3.93
N GLY A 73 -10.41 1.29 4.14
CA GLY A 73 -10.94 1.68 5.45
C GLY A 73 -9.86 1.55 6.51
N ASN A 74 -10.08 0.71 7.52
CA ASN A 74 -9.12 0.44 8.59
C ASN A 74 -8.28 -0.82 8.37
N THR A 75 -8.39 -1.52 7.24
CA THR A 75 -7.62 -2.73 6.97
C THR A 75 -6.54 -2.54 5.92
N ALA A 76 -5.53 -3.42 5.96
CA ALA A 76 -4.48 -3.49 4.97
C ALA A 76 -3.92 -4.91 4.81
N PHE A 77 -3.15 -5.13 3.75
CA PHE A 77 -2.30 -6.32 3.58
C PHE A 77 -1.18 -6.04 2.57
N VAL A 78 -0.16 -6.90 2.56
CA VAL A 78 0.96 -6.85 1.60
C VAL A 78 1.06 -8.17 0.85
N GLU A 79 1.17 -8.09 -0.47
CA GLU A 79 1.51 -9.19 -1.38
C GLU A 79 2.94 -9.03 -1.88
N GLU A 80 3.70 -10.12 -1.92
CA GLU A 80 5.10 -10.11 -2.36
C GLU A 80 5.40 -11.21 -3.40
N GLY A 81 6.25 -10.86 -4.36
CA GLY A 81 6.77 -11.75 -5.39
C GLY A 81 5.72 -12.29 -6.36
N ALA A 82 6.13 -13.25 -7.19
CA ALA A 82 5.23 -14.11 -7.93
C ALA A 82 5.09 -15.42 -7.14
N PRO A 83 3.86 -15.89 -6.80
CA PRO A 83 2.57 -15.54 -7.39
C PRO A 83 1.69 -14.59 -6.54
N ARG A 84 2.24 -13.52 -5.93
CA ARG A 84 1.54 -12.63 -4.98
C ARG A 84 1.20 -13.30 -3.64
N THR A 85 2.22 -13.82 -2.97
CA THR A 85 2.03 -14.39 -1.64
C THR A 85 1.71 -13.27 -0.64
N VAL A 86 0.63 -13.42 0.13
CA VAL A 86 0.30 -12.48 1.21
C VAL A 86 1.26 -12.70 2.37
N THR A 87 2.13 -11.74 2.64
CA THR A 87 3.15 -11.84 3.70
C THR A 87 2.81 -11.00 4.93
N TYR A 88 1.95 -9.99 4.78
CA TYR A 88 1.35 -9.24 5.87
C TYR A 88 -0.17 -9.37 5.73
N LYS A 89 -0.77 -10.24 6.56
CA LYS A 89 -2.16 -10.66 6.45
C LYS A 89 -3.01 -10.04 7.57
N ASP A 90 -4.30 -9.81 7.27
CA ASP A 90 -5.33 -9.37 8.21
C ASP A 90 -4.91 -8.15 9.06
N CYS A 91 -4.24 -7.19 8.43
CA CYS A 91 -3.76 -6.01 9.13
C CYS A 91 -4.91 -5.06 9.46
N VAL A 92 -4.95 -4.57 10.69
CA VAL A 92 -5.95 -3.63 11.19
C VAL A 92 -5.27 -2.41 11.81
N ALA A 93 -5.78 -1.22 11.48
CA ALA A 93 -5.28 0.04 12.02
C ALA A 93 -5.42 0.05 13.54
N VAL A 94 -4.33 0.40 14.22
CA VAL A 94 -4.25 0.57 15.67
C VAL A 94 -3.97 2.02 16.03
N ARG A 95 -4.38 2.41 17.24
CA ARG A 95 -4.15 3.75 17.80
C ARG A 95 -2.72 3.91 18.29
#